data_AF-A0A9X4C382-F1
#
_entry.id   AF-A0A9X4C382-F1
#
_cell.length_a   1.000
_cell.length_b   1.000
_cell.length_c   1.000
_cell.angle_alpha   90.00
_cell.angle_beta   90.00
_cell.angle_gamma   90.00
#
_symmetry.space_group_name_H-M   'P 1'
#
loop_
_entity.id
_entity.type
_entity.pdbx_description
1 polymer ?
#
loop_
_entity_poly.entity_id
_entity_poly.type
_entity_poly.pdbx_seq_one_letter_code
_entity_poly.pdbx_strand_id
1 'polypeptide(L)'
;MNFDQAKTLMLQQWRATLDDQDFRMQNPEGHRETLYGMAATLRDEGLINKLEQFDMNEMADAAYWHAVEELQNSPSQYRGASTYDVVQFDNEKLLGTISRSIFNFASDEPRGASFAYDGKVYSDTDGVRLTLGLSRKIGRISGLVLEMNGRRYQLIETERMIAGIAHRPLSDSDAYRALVDAAQVAQEERDLHAFEKIRPHIESAAFCICPACLDRFGAREDCQMCAGNGFVTKSAPAGLR
;
A
#
# COMPACT_ATOMS: atom_id res chain seq x y z
N MET A 1 31.69 20.58 -10.83
CA MET A 1 31.36 19.56 -9.80
C MET A 1 32.38 18.44 -9.95
N ASN A 2 33.06 18.01 -8.89
CA ASN A 2 34.06 16.94 -8.99
C ASN A 2 33.35 15.58 -9.14
N PHE A 3 33.93 14.65 -9.90
CA PHE A 3 33.41 13.30 -10.13
C PHE A 3 33.10 12.56 -8.80
N ASP A 4 34.01 12.67 -7.82
CA ASP A 4 33.81 12.09 -6.49
C ASP A 4 32.67 12.72 -5.70
N GLN A 5 32.40 14.02 -5.90
CA GLN A 5 31.28 14.71 -5.27
C GLN A 5 29.95 14.25 -5.87
N ALA A 6 29.90 14.05 -7.19
CA ALA A 6 28.72 13.54 -7.88
C ALA A 6 28.40 12.10 -7.43
N LYS A 7 29.42 11.21 -7.41
CA LYS A 7 29.28 9.84 -6.89
C LYS A 7 28.74 9.84 -5.45
N THR A 8 29.34 10.65 -4.57
CA THR A 8 28.94 10.72 -3.16
C THR A 8 27.49 11.18 -3.01
N LEU A 9 27.08 12.22 -3.72
CA LEU A 9 25.72 12.75 -3.64
C LEU A 9 24.69 11.73 -4.13
N MET A 10 24.93 11.07 -5.25
CA MET A 10 23.97 10.10 -5.80
C MET A 10 23.88 8.82 -4.96
N LEU A 11 25.00 8.35 -4.39
CA LEU A 11 24.98 7.23 -3.44
C LEU A 11 24.25 7.60 -2.15
N GLN A 12 24.42 8.84 -1.65
CA GLN A 12 23.65 9.34 -0.50
C GLN A 12 22.16 9.38 -0.79
N GLN A 13 21.76 9.84 -1.98
CA GLN A 13 20.36 9.82 -2.39
C GLN A 13 19.83 8.39 -2.48
N TRP A 14 20.59 7.47 -3.09
CA TRP A 14 20.19 6.06 -3.16
C TRP A 14 20.00 5.45 -1.77
N ARG A 15 20.93 5.73 -0.85
CA ARG A 15 20.84 5.25 0.53
C ARG A 15 19.65 5.86 1.28
N ALA A 16 19.41 7.16 1.10
CA ALA A 16 18.25 7.83 1.68
C ALA A 16 16.94 7.22 1.18
N THR A 17 16.84 6.89 -0.11
CA THR A 17 15.69 6.17 -0.67
C THR A 17 15.59 4.75 -0.11
N LEU A 18 16.70 4.02 0.04
CA LEU A 18 16.68 2.67 0.62
C LEU A 18 16.15 2.67 2.06
N ASP A 19 16.55 3.68 2.83
CA ASP A 19 16.16 3.87 4.22
C ASP A 19 14.76 4.53 4.37
N ASP A 20 14.09 4.91 3.26
CA ASP A 20 12.72 5.43 3.26
C ASP A 20 11.70 4.30 3.49
N GLN A 21 11.48 4.02 4.78
CA GLN A 21 10.54 3.00 5.23
C GLN A 21 9.10 3.33 4.82
N ASP A 22 8.69 4.59 4.81
CA ASP A 22 7.33 4.98 4.47
C ASP A 22 7.01 4.69 3.00
N PHE A 23 7.92 5.06 2.09
CA PHE A 23 7.77 4.74 0.67
C PHE A 23 7.80 3.22 0.46
N ARG A 24 8.76 2.53 1.09
CA ARG A 24 8.88 1.07 1.01
C ARG A 24 7.60 0.36 1.46
N MET A 25 7.00 0.77 2.57
CA MET A 25 5.78 0.14 3.08
C MET A 25 4.55 0.49 2.26
N GLN A 26 4.46 1.70 1.70
CA GLN A 26 3.31 2.12 0.89
C GLN A 26 3.30 1.51 -0.52
N ASN A 27 4.46 1.38 -1.16
CA ASN A 27 4.62 0.84 -2.51
C ASN A 27 5.96 0.09 -2.64
N PRO A 28 6.06 -1.14 -2.11
CA PRO A 28 7.26 -1.96 -2.20
C PRO A 28 7.81 -2.12 -3.63
N GLU A 29 6.93 -2.36 -4.62
CA GLU A 29 7.35 -2.52 -6.03
C GLU A 29 7.95 -1.23 -6.57
N GLY A 30 7.26 -0.09 -6.38
CA GLY A 30 7.76 1.20 -6.85
C GLY A 30 9.04 1.63 -6.14
N HIS A 31 9.20 1.29 -4.85
CA HIS A 31 10.42 1.52 -4.08
C HIS A 31 11.61 0.76 -4.67
N ARG A 32 11.42 -0.54 -4.91
CA ARG A 32 12.42 -1.40 -5.54
C ARG A 32 12.78 -0.93 -6.95
N GLU A 33 11.78 -0.65 -7.79
CA GLU A 33 11.99 -0.15 -9.16
C GLU A 33 12.77 1.17 -9.17
N THR A 34 12.47 2.07 -8.23
CA THR A 34 13.21 3.33 -8.06
C THR A 34 14.68 3.07 -7.71
N LEU A 35 14.96 2.18 -6.75
CA LEU A 35 16.32 1.82 -6.37
C LEU A 35 17.11 1.18 -7.51
N TYR A 36 16.45 0.33 -8.31
CA TYR A 36 17.02 -0.29 -9.52
C TYR A 36 17.35 0.76 -10.58
N GLY A 37 16.42 1.69 -10.83
CA GLY A 37 16.61 2.79 -11.77
C GLY A 37 17.81 3.66 -11.37
N MET A 38 17.90 4.03 -10.09
CA MET A 38 19.02 4.81 -9.56
C MET A 38 20.36 4.06 -9.66
N ALA A 39 20.39 2.76 -9.35
CA ALA A 39 21.60 1.93 -9.50
C ALA A 39 22.02 1.78 -10.98
N ALA A 40 21.06 1.65 -11.90
CA ALA A 40 21.32 1.63 -13.33
C ALA A 40 21.92 2.97 -13.82
N THR A 41 21.36 4.11 -13.40
CA THR A 41 21.90 5.43 -13.73
C THR A 41 23.34 5.59 -13.21
N LEU A 42 23.61 5.22 -11.96
CA LEU A 42 24.96 5.25 -11.38
C LEU A 42 25.97 4.44 -12.20
N ARG A 43 25.56 3.27 -12.71
CA ARG A 43 26.43 2.43 -13.55
C ARG A 43 26.63 3.06 -14.93
N ASP A 44 25.55 3.54 -15.56
CA ASP A 44 25.60 4.10 -16.91
C ASP A 44 26.45 5.38 -16.96
N GLU A 45 26.52 6.12 -15.86
CA GLU A 45 27.44 7.26 -15.67
C GLU A 45 28.87 6.84 -15.28
N GLY A 46 29.15 5.55 -15.13
CA GLY A 46 30.46 5.02 -14.75
C GLY A 46 30.86 5.30 -13.30
N LEU A 47 29.91 5.69 -12.44
CA LEU A 47 30.15 6.00 -11.03
C LEU A 47 30.31 4.73 -10.20
N ILE A 48 29.69 3.63 -10.62
CA ILE A 48 29.82 2.30 -10.00
C ILE A 48 30.11 1.23 -11.05
N ASN A 49 30.71 0.13 -10.62
CA ASN A 49 30.96 -1.05 -11.43
C ASN A 49 29.79 -2.05 -11.35
N LYS A 50 29.88 -3.13 -12.14
CA LYS A 50 28.83 -4.16 -12.24
C LYS A 50 28.60 -4.92 -10.93
N LEU A 51 29.67 -5.17 -10.15
CA LEU A 51 29.56 -5.84 -8.86
C LEU A 51 28.87 -4.94 -7.83
N GLU A 52 29.26 -3.65 -7.77
CA GLU A 52 28.57 -2.66 -6.94
C GLU A 52 27.08 -2.55 -7.29
N GLN A 53 26.72 -2.55 -8.58
CA GLN A 53 25.32 -2.56 -9.00
C GLN A 53 24.58 -3.81 -8.51
N PHE A 54 25.23 -4.99 -8.60
CA PHE A 54 24.65 -6.24 -8.13
C PHE A 54 24.36 -6.19 -6.63
N ASP A 55 25.33 -5.75 -5.82
CA ASP A 55 25.16 -5.63 -4.36
C ASP A 55 24.04 -4.63 -3.99
N MET A 56 23.94 -3.53 -4.74
CA MET A 56 22.86 -2.56 -4.56
C MET A 56 21.49 -3.14 -4.88
N ASN A 57 21.39 -3.93 -5.95
CA ASN A 57 20.15 -4.58 -6.34
C ASN A 57 19.73 -5.64 -5.31
N GLU A 58 20.66 -6.44 -4.79
CA GLU A 58 20.39 -7.40 -3.70
C GLU A 58 19.86 -6.71 -2.43
N MET A 59 20.39 -5.54 -2.08
CA MET A 59 19.86 -4.74 -0.95
C MET A 59 18.44 -4.25 -1.21
N ALA A 60 18.11 -3.85 -2.44
CA ALA A 60 16.74 -3.47 -2.81
C ALA A 60 15.78 -4.66 -2.74
N ASP A 61 16.22 -5.84 -3.18
CA ASP A 61 15.44 -7.08 -3.11
C ASP A 61 15.19 -7.52 -1.67
N ALA A 62 16.22 -7.44 -0.80
CA ALA A 62 16.07 -7.71 0.62
C ALA A 62 15.08 -6.75 1.29
N ALA A 63 15.16 -5.45 0.96
CA ALA A 63 14.22 -4.46 1.47
C ALA A 63 12.78 -4.74 1.00
N TYR A 64 12.62 -5.14 -0.27
CA TYR A 64 11.32 -5.54 -0.82
C TYR A 64 10.74 -6.74 -0.06
N TRP A 65 11.50 -7.83 0.10
CA TRP A 65 11.01 -9.03 0.79
C TRP A 65 10.63 -8.76 2.23
N HIS A 66 11.43 -7.98 2.94
CA HIS A 66 11.09 -7.53 4.29
C HIS A 66 9.74 -6.81 4.33
N ALA A 67 9.48 -5.90 3.38
CA ALA A 67 8.21 -5.18 3.31
C ALA A 67 7.04 -6.10 2.99
N VAL A 68 7.22 -7.06 2.07
CA VAL A 68 6.19 -8.07 1.75
C VAL A 68 5.81 -8.88 2.99
N GLU A 69 6.80 -9.36 3.75
CA GLU A 69 6.58 -10.12 4.97
C GLU A 69 5.86 -9.29 6.05
N GLU A 70 6.25 -8.03 6.24
CA GLU A 70 5.59 -7.13 7.20
C GLU A 70 4.14 -6.82 6.82
N LEU A 71 3.87 -6.63 5.52
CA LEU A 71 2.53 -6.33 5.01
C LEU A 71 1.59 -7.53 5.07
N GLN A 72 2.09 -8.75 4.84
CA GLN A 72 1.32 -9.98 5.03
C GLN A 72 0.84 -10.12 6.48
N ASN A 73 1.65 -9.68 7.45
CA ASN A 73 1.34 -9.75 8.88
C ASN A 73 0.51 -8.55 9.39
N SER A 74 0.28 -7.52 8.57
CA SER A 74 -0.41 -6.28 8.96
C SER A 74 -1.56 -5.94 8.00
N PRO A 75 -2.63 -6.75 7.95
CA PRO A 75 -3.74 -6.48 7.05
C PRO A 75 -4.49 -5.20 7.49
N SER A 76 -4.80 -4.34 6.51
CA SER A 76 -5.61 -3.11 6.64
C SER A 76 -4.87 -1.81 6.99
N GLN A 77 -3.82 -1.49 6.22
CA GLN A 77 -3.18 -0.16 6.26
C GLN A 77 -3.73 0.76 5.16
N TYR A 78 -3.71 2.06 5.42
CA TYR A 78 -3.98 3.09 4.42
C TYR A 78 -2.96 3.02 3.28
N ARG A 79 -3.43 3.09 2.03
CA ARG A 79 -2.63 3.10 0.81
C ARG A 79 -2.86 4.39 0.05
N GLY A 80 -1.82 5.19 -0.12
CA GLY A 80 -1.91 6.46 -0.86
C GLY A 80 -2.33 6.30 -2.33
N ALA A 81 -2.18 5.10 -2.91
CA ALA A 81 -2.59 4.77 -4.28
C ALA A 81 -4.07 4.36 -4.41
N SER A 82 -4.80 4.26 -3.30
CA SER A 82 -6.19 3.83 -3.26
C SER A 82 -7.19 4.99 -3.20
N THR A 83 -8.43 4.67 -3.55
CA THR A 83 -9.61 5.48 -3.32
C THR A 83 -10.40 4.88 -2.16
N TYR A 84 -10.81 5.73 -1.22
CA TYR A 84 -11.57 5.35 -0.04
C TYR A 84 -12.81 6.21 0.11
N ASP A 85 -13.93 5.58 0.41
CA ASP A 85 -15.09 6.26 0.97
C ASP A 85 -14.90 6.44 2.47
N VAL A 86 -15.16 7.66 2.95
CA VAL A 86 -15.03 8.04 4.36
C VAL A 86 -16.41 8.02 4.98
N VAL A 87 -16.70 6.96 5.75
CA VAL A 87 -18.04 6.68 6.27
C VAL A 87 -18.04 6.78 7.79
N GLN A 88 -19.01 7.47 8.39
CA GLN A 88 -19.09 7.58 9.85
C GLN A 88 -19.53 6.24 10.47
N PHE A 89 -18.88 5.81 11.55
CA PHE A 89 -19.19 4.55 12.25
C PHE A 89 -20.65 4.47 12.77
N ASP A 90 -21.21 5.59 13.23
CA ASP A 90 -22.47 5.59 13.98
C ASP A 90 -23.72 5.49 13.10
N ASN A 91 -23.66 5.94 11.84
CA ASN A 91 -24.84 6.14 11.00
C ASN A 91 -24.59 5.85 9.51
N GLU A 92 -23.43 5.31 9.17
CA GLU A 92 -23.01 4.99 7.79
C GLU A 92 -23.11 6.17 6.82
N LYS A 93 -23.11 7.40 7.34
CA LYS A 93 -23.20 8.58 6.49
C LYS A 93 -21.84 8.82 5.82
N LEU A 94 -21.86 8.91 4.49
CA LEU A 94 -20.71 9.32 3.70
C LEU A 94 -20.34 10.77 4.04
N LEU A 95 -19.13 10.96 4.56
CA LEU A 95 -18.53 12.27 4.77
C LEU A 95 -17.93 12.81 3.47
N GLY A 96 -17.30 11.93 2.69
CA GLY A 96 -16.52 12.29 1.52
C GLY A 96 -15.69 11.12 1.01
N THR A 97 -14.79 11.43 0.08
CA THR A 97 -13.93 10.43 -0.57
C THR A 97 -12.48 10.89 -0.51
N ILE A 98 -11.57 9.97 -0.20
CA ILE A 98 -10.12 10.15 -0.32
C ILE A 98 -9.68 9.39 -1.57
N SER A 99 -9.41 10.09 -2.67
CA SER A 99 -8.83 9.48 -3.88
C SER A 99 -7.38 9.89 -4.01
N ARG A 100 -6.46 8.92 -4.03
CA ARG A 100 -5.02 9.15 -4.24
C ARG A 100 -4.46 10.22 -3.30
N SER A 101 -4.75 10.07 -2.01
CA SER A 101 -4.41 11.03 -0.94
C SER A 101 -5.09 12.39 -1.02
N ILE A 102 -6.03 12.62 -1.95
CA ILE A 102 -6.81 13.86 -2.03
C ILE A 102 -8.19 13.62 -1.42
N PHE A 103 -8.55 14.43 -0.42
CA PHE A 103 -9.85 14.37 0.24
C PHE A 103 -10.82 15.41 -0.36
N ASN A 104 -12.04 14.97 -0.60
CA ASN A 104 -13.17 15.81 -0.97
C ASN A 104 -14.39 15.46 -0.12
N PHE A 105 -15.12 16.47 0.38
CA PHE A 105 -16.42 16.24 1.02
C PHE A 105 -17.47 15.80 0.01
N ALA A 106 -18.45 15.01 0.48
CA ALA A 106 -19.57 14.54 -0.33
C ALA A 106 -20.62 15.64 -0.61
N SER A 107 -20.62 16.74 0.14
CA SER A 107 -21.58 17.84 -0.01
C SER A 107 -21.11 18.90 -1.01
N ASP A 108 -21.98 19.28 -1.95
CA ASP A 108 -21.79 20.31 -2.97
C ASP A 108 -21.99 21.76 -2.47
N GLU A 109 -21.76 22.06 -1.18
CA GLU A 109 -21.81 23.47 -0.75
C GLU A 109 -20.81 24.29 -1.58
N PRO A 110 -21.23 25.45 -2.14
CA PRO A 110 -20.46 26.12 -3.18
C PRO A 110 -19.03 26.37 -2.72
N ARG A 111 -18.10 25.66 -3.36
CA ARG A 111 -16.67 25.83 -3.13
C ARG A 111 -16.33 27.28 -3.47
N GLY A 112 -16.08 28.09 -2.44
CA GLY A 112 -15.45 29.40 -2.64
C GLY A 112 -14.21 29.18 -3.52
N ALA A 113 -14.07 29.98 -4.56
CA ALA A 113 -13.28 29.75 -5.79
C ALA A 113 -11.75 29.53 -5.65
N SER A 114 -11.24 28.81 -4.64
CA SER A 114 -9.81 28.82 -4.35
C SER A 114 -9.10 27.46 -4.29
N PHE A 115 -9.78 26.30 -4.23
CA PHE A 115 -9.08 25.02 -4.15
C PHE A 115 -9.76 23.88 -4.92
N ALA A 116 -8.97 23.10 -5.67
CA ALA A 116 -9.43 21.94 -6.43
C ALA A 116 -9.75 20.70 -5.55
N TYR A 117 -9.46 20.79 -4.25
CA TYR A 117 -9.68 19.75 -3.26
C TYR A 117 -9.89 20.35 -1.87
N ASP A 118 -10.55 19.61 -0.98
CA ASP A 118 -10.85 20.08 0.38
C ASP A 118 -9.71 19.76 1.36
N GLY A 119 -9.03 18.64 1.15
CA GLY A 119 -7.86 18.25 1.94
C GLY A 119 -6.90 17.32 1.22
N LYS A 120 -5.77 17.09 1.88
CA LYS A 120 -4.76 16.13 1.45
C LYS A 120 -4.28 15.29 2.63
N VAL A 121 -4.12 14.00 2.37
CA VAL A 121 -3.52 13.05 3.28
C VAL A 121 -2.01 13.08 3.08
N TYR A 122 -1.29 13.19 4.19
CA TYR A 122 0.15 13.12 4.24
C TYR A 122 0.55 11.99 5.18
N SER A 123 1.60 11.26 4.81
CA SER A 123 2.28 10.36 5.72
C SER A 123 3.52 11.09 6.23
N ASP A 124 3.65 11.22 7.55
CA ASP A 124 4.83 11.74 8.21
C ASP A 124 5.28 10.80 9.33
N THR A 125 6.36 11.12 10.02
CA THR A 125 6.91 10.34 11.14
C THR A 125 5.92 10.12 12.31
N ASP A 126 4.87 10.94 12.41
CA ASP A 126 3.83 10.78 13.43
C ASP A 126 2.63 9.92 12.93
N GLY A 127 2.71 9.45 11.69
CA GLY A 127 1.74 8.59 11.02
C GLY A 127 0.99 9.29 9.88
N VAL A 128 -0.09 8.65 9.44
CA VAL A 128 -0.91 9.15 8.33
C VAL A 128 -1.90 10.20 8.87
N ARG A 129 -1.98 11.37 8.23
CA ARG A 129 -2.79 12.51 8.68
C ARG A 129 -3.54 13.18 7.54
N LEU A 130 -4.78 13.56 7.83
CA LEU A 130 -5.58 14.41 6.95
C LEU A 130 -5.37 15.89 7.31
N THR A 131 -5.07 16.70 6.30
CA THR A 131 -4.86 18.15 6.40
C THR A 131 -5.86 18.87 5.49
N LEU A 132 -6.57 19.88 6.01
CA LEU A 132 -7.36 20.80 5.18
C LEU A 132 -6.57 22.07 4.90
N GLY A 133 -6.60 22.53 3.64
CA GLY A 133 -5.82 23.69 3.20
C GLY A 133 -4.31 23.52 3.41
N LEU A 134 -3.59 24.63 3.61
CA LEU A 134 -2.12 24.65 3.61
C LEU A 134 -1.46 24.11 4.90
N SER A 135 -2.15 23.98 6.03
CA SER A 135 -1.48 23.62 7.29
C SER A 135 -2.37 23.07 8.41
N ARG A 136 -3.70 22.98 8.25
CA ARG A 136 -4.57 22.58 9.35
C ARG A 136 -4.65 21.05 9.40
N LYS A 137 -3.85 20.45 10.29
CA LYS A 137 -3.96 19.03 10.65
C LYS A 137 -5.30 18.83 11.37
N ILE A 138 -6.19 18.04 10.79
CA ILE A 138 -7.57 17.87 11.29
C ILE A 138 -7.90 16.45 11.73
N GLY A 139 -7.16 15.44 11.24
CA GLY A 139 -7.44 14.07 11.58
C GLY A 139 -6.24 13.15 11.41
N ARG A 140 -6.27 12.04 12.17
CA ARG A 140 -5.25 10.98 12.13
C ARG A 140 -5.86 9.73 11.51
N ILE A 141 -5.14 9.10 10.60
CA ILE A 141 -5.50 7.80 10.04
C ILE A 141 -4.64 6.73 10.71
N SER A 142 -5.28 5.69 11.21
CA SER A 142 -4.64 4.52 11.82
C SER A 142 -5.29 3.27 11.26
N GLY A 143 -4.52 2.49 10.48
CA GLY A 143 -5.08 1.45 9.63
C GLY A 143 -6.05 2.04 8.60
N LEU A 144 -7.30 1.57 8.62
CA LEU A 144 -8.42 2.08 7.81
C LEU A 144 -9.43 2.89 8.64
N VAL A 145 -8.98 3.54 9.71
CA VAL A 145 -9.82 4.40 10.56
C VAL A 145 -9.28 5.82 10.54
N LEU A 146 -10.12 6.79 10.19
CA LEU A 146 -9.87 8.23 10.31
C LEU A 146 -10.52 8.76 11.59
N GLU A 147 -9.72 9.33 12.48
CA GLU A 147 -10.20 10.06 13.65
C GLU A 147 -10.12 11.56 13.40
N MET A 148 -11.25 12.26 13.49
CA MET A 148 -11.37 13.69 13.24
C MET A 148 -12.41 14.31 14.17
N ASN A 149 -12.05 15.40 14.86
CA ASN A 149 -12.95 16.14 15.77
C ASN A 149 -13.66 15.25 16.82
N GLY A 150 -12.97 14.25 17.36
CA GLY A 150 -13.53 13.30 18.32
C GLY A 150 -14.51 12.28 17.76
N ARG A 151 -14.69 12.23 16.43
CA ARG A 151 -15.47 11.22 15.72
C ARG A 151 -14.55 10.26 14.97
N ARG A 152 -15.01 9.03 14.82
CA ARG A 152 -14.33 7.99 14.05
C ARG A 152 -15.07 7.77 12.74
N TYR A 153 -14.29 7.65 11.68
CA TYR A 153 -14.75 7.36 10.33
C TYR A 153 -13.99 6.13 9.82
N GLN A 154 -14.69 5.26 9.13
CA GLN A 154 -14.14 4.11 8.45
C GLN A 154 -13.72 4.51 7.03
N LEU A 155 -12.57 4.02 6.60
CA LEU A 155 -12.10 4.12 5.23
C LEU A 155 -12.41 2.81 4.51
N ILE A 156 -13.36 2.85 3.58
CA ILE A 156 -13.75 1.70 2.78
C ILE A 156 -13.05 1.83 1.43
N GLU A 157 -12.13 0.93 1.13
CA GLU A 157 -11.42 0.92 -0.15
C GLU A 157 -12.39 0.60 -1.28
N THR A 158 -12.47 1.46 -2.29
CA THR A 158 -13.36 1.30 -3.45
C THR A 158 -12.61 1.07 -4.75
N GLU A 159 -11.39 1.60 -4.85
CA GLU A 159 -10.50 1.41 -6.00
C GLU A 159 -9.04 1.47 -5.58
N ARG A 160 -8.14 0.84 -6.35
CA ARG A 160 -6.69 0.96 -6.21
C ARG A 160 -6.03 1.16 -7.57
N MET A 161 -5.12 2.12 -7.66
CA MET A 161 -4.25 2.28 -8.83
C MET A 161 -3.16 1.21 -8.78
N ILE A 162 -3.15 0.30 -9.76
CA ILE A 162 -2.15 -0.76 -9.93
C ILE A 162 -1.63 -0.65 -11.36
N ALA A 163 -0.30 -0.53 -11.52
CA ALA A 163 0.34 -0.36 -12.83
C ALA A 163 -0.31 0.73 -13.73
N GLY A 164 -0.76 1.84 -13.13
CA GLY A 164 -1.39 2.95 -13.85
C GLY A 164 -2.87 2.74 -14.22
N ILE A 165 -3.48 1.64 -13.81
CA ILE A 165 -4.89 1.32 -14.07
C ILE A 165 -5.66 1.29 -12.75
N ALA A 166 -6.87 1.85 -12.74
CA ALA A 166 -7.76 1.78 -11.57
C ALA A 166 -8.48 0.42 -11.53
N HIS A 167 -8.27 -0.33 -10.46
CA HIS A 167 -8.91 -1.62 -10.23
C HIS A 167 -9.84 -1.53 -9.02
N ARG A 168 -11.02 -2.13 -9.11
CA ARG A 168 -11.89 -2.33 -7.95
C ARG A 168 -11.38 -3.51 -7.09
N PRO A 169 -11.60 -3.50 -5.77
CA PRO A 169 -11.40 -4.64 -4.91
C PRO A 169 -11.98 -5.92 -5.50
N LEU A 170 -11.15 -6.96 -5.61
CA LEU A 170 -11.61 -8.26 -6.06
C LEU A 170 -12.58 -8.86 -5.03
N SER A 171 -13.82 -9.10 -5.46
CA SER A 171 -14.90 -9.64 -4.62
C SER A 171 -15.34 -11.05 -5.00
N ASP A 172 -14.76 -11.63 -6.06
CA ASP A 172 -15.03 -13.01 -6.47
C ASP A 172 -14.09 -13.97 -5.74
N SER A 173 -14.65 -14.96 -5.05
CA SER A 173 -13.91 -15.89 -4.20
C SER A 173 -12.99 -16.81 -4.98
N ASP A 174 -13.43 -17.25 -6.16
CA ASP A 174 -12.70 -18.23 -6.98
C ASP A 174 -11.51 -17.54 -7.68
N ALA A 175 -11.73 -16.34 -8.21
CA ALA A 175 -10.66 -15.50 -8.72
C ALA A 175 -9.65 -15.12 -7.63
N TYR A 176 -10.11 -14.82 -6.41
CA TYR A 176 -9.21 -14.55 -5.29
C TYR A 176 -8.36 -15.77 -4.96
N ARG A 177 -8.97 -16.95 -4.87
CA ARG A 177 -8.27 -18.22 -4.66
C ARG A 177 -7.22 -18.47 -5.76
N ALA A 178 -7.59 -18.31 -7.03
CA ALA A 178 -6.68 -18.48 -8.14
C ALA A 178 -5.47 -17.52 -8.07
N LEU A 179 -5.68 -16.26 -7.65
CA LEU A 179 -4.58 -15.31 -7.46
C LEU A 179 -3.66 -15.71 -6.30
N VAL A 180 -4.23 -16.15 -5.16
CA VAL A 180 -3.43 -16.61 -4.02
C VAL A 180 -2.56 -17.81 -4.41
N ASP A 181 -3.14 -18.79 -5.10
CA ASP A 181 -2.42 -19.98 -5.54
C ASP A 181 -1.33 -19.60 -6.59
N ALA A 182 -1.64 -18.69 -7.51
CA ALA A 182 -0.66 -18.18 -8.48
C ALA A 182 0.49 -17.39 -7.82
N ALA A 183 0.20 -16.60 -6.78
CA ALA A 183 1.23 -15.92 -6.00
C ALA A 183 2.13 -16.91 -5.27
N GLN A 184 1.56 -18.00 -4.72
CA GLN A 184 2.34 -19.06 -4.10
C GLN A 184 3.28 -19.74 -5.10
N VAL A 185 2.77 -20.12 -6.28
CA VAL A 185 3.60 -20.72 -7.34
C VAL A 185 4.72 -19.76 -7.76
N ALA A 186 4.41 -18.48 -7.99
CA ALA A 186 5.42 -17.47 -8.34
C ALA A 186 6.52 -17.35 -7.27
N GLN A 187 6.15 -17.41 -5.99
CA GLN A 187 7.10 -17.40 -4.89
C GLN A 187 7.98 -18.65 -4.87
N GLU A 188 7.40 -19.84 -5.09
CA GLU A 188 8.11 -21.12 -5.12
C GLU A 188 9.08 -21.22 -6.31
N GLU A 189 8.67 -20.72 -7.48
CA GLU A 189 9.50 -20.66 -8.69
C GLU A 189 10.52 -19.50 -8.66
N ARG A 190 10.45 -18.64 -7.64
CA ARG A 190 11.23 -17.40 -7.53
C ARG A 190 11.00 -16.43 -8.71
N ASP A 191 9.82 -16.50 -9.33
CA ASP A 191 9.38 -15.53 -10.32
C ASP A 191 8.84 -14.28 -9.60
N LEU A 192 9.78 -13.43 -9.21
CA LEU A 192 9.50 -12.20 -8.49
C LEU A 192 8.63 -11.24 -9.32
N HIS A 193 8.81 -11.21 -10.64
CA HIS A 193 8.02 -10.33 -11.52
C HIS A 193 6.54 -10.74 -11.57
N ALA A 194 6.27 -12.04 -11.61
CA ALA A 194 4.91 -12.55 -11.52
C ALA A 194 4.30 -12.23 -10.15
N PHE A 195 5.06 -12.43 -9.06
CA PHE A 195 4.60 -12.16 -7.70
C PHE A 195 4.25 -10.67 -7.48
N GLU A 196 5.13 -9.76 -7.90
CA GLU A 196 4.93 -8.30 -7.83
C GLU A 196 3.67 -7.83 -8.57
N LYS A 197 3.33 -8.48 -9.70
CA LYS A 197 2.10 -8.17 -10.43
C LYS A 197 0.85 -8.62 -9.71
N ILE A 198 0.89 -9.78 -9.07
CA ILE A 198 -0.28 -10.42 -8.46
C ILE A 198 -0.61 -9.81 -7.09
N ARG A 199 0.43 -9.56 -6.28
CA ARG A 199 0.29 -9.15 -4.88
C ARG A 199 -0.63 -7.94 -4.66
N PRO A 200 -0.54 -6.82 -5.41
CA PRO A 200 -1.40 -5.67 -5.19
C PRO A 200 -2.90 -5.97 -5.38
N HIS A 201 -3.24 -6.95 -6.21
CA HIS A 201 -4.62 -7.40 -6.41
C HIS A 201 -5.13 -8.25 -5.25
N ILE A 202 -4.29 -9.13 -4.69
CA ILE A 202 -4.61 -9.88 -3.48
C ILE A 202 -4.81 -8.92 -2.31
N GLU A 203 -3.94 -7.92 -2.16
CA GLU A 203 -4.02 -6.95 -1.08
C GLU A 203 -5.25 -6.03 -1.16
N SER A 204 -5.70 -5.68 -2.36
CA SER A 204 -6.89 -4.84 -2.55
C SER A 204 -8.19 -5.63 -2.51
N ALA A 205 -8.15 -6.96 -2.54
CA ALA A 205 -9.33 -7.80 -2.52
C ALA A 205 -10.23 -7.57 -1.29
N ALA A 206 -11.51 -7.90 -1.43
CA ALA A 206 -12.46 -7.94 -0.32
C ALA A 206 -12.17 -9.07 0.69
N PHE A 207 -11.18 -9.93 0.40
CA PHE A 207 -10.79 -11.07 1.21
C PHE A 207 -9.40 -10.88 1.82
N CYS A 208 -9.15 -11.57 2.92
CA CYS A 208 -7.83 -11.72 3.52
C CYS A 208 -7.58 -13.17 3.93
N ILE A 209 -6.30 -13.57 3.98
CA ILE A 209 -5.90 -14.89 4.49
C ILE A 209 -6.53 -15.13 5.86
N CYS A 210 -7.03 -16.34 6.07
CA CYS A 210 -7.70 -16.71 7.30
C CYS A 210 -6.70 -16.64 8.45
N PRO A 211 -6.95 -15.84 9.51
CA PRO A 211 -6.00 -15.71 10.61
C PRO A 211 -5.88 -16.98 11.46
N ALA A 212 -6.84 -17.92 11.36
CA ALA A 212 -6.82 -19.17 12.11
C ALA A 212 -5.93 -20.25 11.46
N CYS A 213 -6.10 -20.50 10.16
CA CYS A 213 -5.31 -21.53 9.46
C CYS A 213 -4.14 -20.97 8.66
N LEU A 214 -4.09 -19.65 8.42
CA LEU A 214 -3.09 -18.97 7.59
C LEU A 214 -2.95 -19.57 6.18
N ASP A 215 -4.06 -20.12 5.65
CA ASP A 215 -4.11 -20.89 4.40
C ASP A 215 -3.14 -22.08 4.34
N ARG A 216 -2.67 -22.57 5.49
CA ARG A 216 -1.78 -23.73 5.56
C ARG A 216 -2.56 -24.98 5.20
N PHE A 217 -2.10 -25.70 4.18
CA PHE A 217 -2.75 -26.88 3.60
C PHE A 217 -3.41 -27.80 4.65
N GLY A 218 -2.64 -28.33 5.61
CA GLY A 218 -3.15 -29.26 6.61
C GLY A 218 -4.06 -28.66 7.69
N ALA A 219 -3.98 -27.35 7.94
CA ALA A 219 -4.86 -26.67 8.91
C ALA A 219 -6.13 -26.11 8.25
N ARG A 220 -6.10 -25.93 6.93
CA ARG A 220 -7.17 -25.30 6.17
C ARG A 220 -8.41 -26.19 6.07
N GLU A 221 -8.24 -27.48 5.77
CA GLU A 221 -9.34 -28.40 5.48
C GLU A 221 -10.36 -28.47 6.63
N ASP A 222 -9.88 -28.50 7.87
CA ASP A 222 -10.72 -28.56 9.08
C ASP A 222 -11.01 -27.18 9.70
N CYS A 223 -10.61 -26.09 9.05
CA CYS A 223 -10.74 -24.75 9.61
C CYS A 223 -12.18 -24.26 9.58
N GLN A 224 -12.84 -24.25 10.74
CA GLN A 224 -14.20 -23.75 10.89
C GLN A 224 -14.35 -22.26 10.55
N MET A 225 -13.30 -21.45 10.76
CA MET A 225 -13.36 -20.00 10.53
C MET A 225 -13.50 -19.63 9.05
N CYS A 226 -12.83 -20.37 8.17
CA CYS A 226 -12.89 -20.15 6.72
C CYS A 226 -13.69 -21.22 5.97
N ALA A 227 -14.22 -22.22 6.68
CA ALA A 227 -14.91 -23.37 6.10
C ALA A 227 -14.10 -24.05 4.99
N GLY A 228 -12.79 -24.28 5.20
CA GLY A 228 -11.93 -24.90 4.19
C GLY A 228 -11.37 -23.94 3.12
N ASN A 229 -11.85 -22.69 3.06
CA ASN A 229 -11.46 -21.78 1.97
C ASN A 229 -10.09 -21.15 2.13
N GLY A 230 -9.46 -21.20 3.32
CA GLY A 230 -8.15 -20.59 3.58
C GLY A 230 -8.12 -19.06 3.69
N PHE A 231 -9.20 -18.39 3.33
CA PHE A 231 -9.40 -16.94 3.47
C PHE A 231 -10.78 -16.62 4.04
N VAL A 232 -10.95 -15.39 4.49
CA VAL A 232 -12.21 -14.83 4.98
C VAL A 232 -12.46 -13.48 4.32
N THR A 233 -13.70 -13.03 4.26
CA THR A 233 -14.00 -11.64 3.88
C THR A 233 -13.39 -10.70 4.92
N LYS A 234 -12.68 -9.66 4.47
CA LYS A 234 -12.19 -8.61 5.35
C LYS A 234 -13.39 -8.04 6.11
N SER A 235 -13.37 -8.20 7.43
CA SER A 235 -14.40 -7.64 8.26
C SER A 235 -14.40 -6.13 8.06
N ALA A 236 -15.52 -5.56 7.66
CA ALA A 236 -15.75 -4.16 8.01
C ALA A 236 -15.64 -4.07 9.55
N PRO A 237 -14.86 -3.14 10.11
CA PRO A 237 -14.76 -3.01 11.54
C PRO A 237 -16.16 -2.68 12.10
N ALA A 238 -16.73 -3.62 12.86
CA ALA A 238 -17.98 -3.56 13.62
C ALA A 238 -19.01 -2.50 13.17
N GLY A 239 -20.00 -2.93 12.38
CA GLY A 239 -21.17 -2.10 12.04
C GLY A 239 -22.11 -2.70 11.00
N LEU A 240 -21.60 -3.56 10.12
CA LEU A 240 -22.36 -4.11 8.99
C LEU A 240 -23.02 -5.45 9.36
N ARG A 241 -24.28 -5.39 9.77
CA ARG A 241 -25.28 -6.46 9.64
C ARG A 241 -26.59 -5.89 9.11
#